data_AF-A0A8X8WM91-F1
#
_entry.id   AF-A0A8X8WM91-F1
#
_cell.length_a   1.000
_cell.length_b   1.000
_cell.length_c   1.000
_cell.angle_alpha   90.00
_cell.angle_beta   90.00
_cell.angle_gamma   90.00
#
_symmetry.space_group_name_H-M   'P 1'
#
loop_
_entity.id
_entity.type
_entity.pdbx_description
1 polymer ?
#
loop_
_entity_poly.entity_id
_entity_poly.type
_entity_poly.pdbx_seq_one_letter_code
_entity_poly.pdbx_strand_id
1 'polypeptide(L)'
;MAALSKTVGVFPKERVIVDRERAKGSYLLGPYLLSKLLAEIPVGAAFPLLFGTVLYPMTRVHPTLSRFGKFCGIVTTESFAASAMGLTVGAMVPTTEAALAVGPSFMTLFIVFGGYYINAENTPIIFRWIPRVSLIIRWAFQGLCINEFSGLQFDHQNSFDIQTGDQASDAF
;
A
#
# COMPACT_ATOMS: atom_id res chain seq x y z
N MET A 1 -0.79 2.24 6.28
CA MET A 1 -0.30 2.97 7.48
C MET A 1 0.38 2.05 8.51
N ALA A 2 -0.29 1.04 9.07
CA ALA A 2 0.27 0.19 10.15
C ALA A 2 1.61 -0.50 9.78
N ALA A 3 1.75 -0.97 8.54
CA ALA A 3 2.97 -1.63 8.06
C ALA A 3 4.20 -0.71 8.03
N LEU A 4 4.01 0.58 7.71
CA LEU A 4 5.08 1.57 7.72
C LEU A 4 5.51 1.93 9.16
N SER A 5 4.57 2.17 10.06
CA SER A 5 4.90 2.46 11.46
C SER A 5 5.65 1.31 12.13
N LYS A 6 5.29 0.05 11.80
CA LYS A 6 5.99 -1.15 12.25
C LYS A 6 7.44 -1.18 11.75
N THR A 7 7.64 -1.02 10.45
CA THR A 7 8.98 -1.11 9.83
C THR A 7 9.89 0.03 10.29
N VAL A 8 9.39 1.27 10.34
CA VAL A 8 10.13 2.46 10.76
C VAL A 8 10.57 2.40 12.23
N GLY A 9 9.77 1.82 13.12
CA GLY A 9 10.11 1.70 14.54
C GLY A 9 11.10 0.57 14.85
N VAL A 10 11.10 -0.49 14.05
CA VAL A 10 11.86 -1.73 14.31
C VAL A 10 13.19 -1.75 13.55
N PHE A 11 13.23 -1.24 12.33
CA PHE A 11 14.38 -1.32 11.43
C PHE A 11 15.66 -0.66 11.97
N PRO A 12 15.62 0.56 12.57
CA PRO A 12 16.84 1.20 13.09
C PRO A 12 17.43 0.45 14.29
N LYS A 13 16.59 -0.17 15.13
CA LYS A 13 17.04 -0.95 16.29
C LYS A 13 17.74 -2.23 15.87
N GLU A 14 17.20 -2.92 14.87
CA GLU A 14 17.81 -4.13 14.34
C GLU A 14 19.08 -3.85 13.55
N ARG A 15 19.15 -2.73 12.81
CA ARG A 15 20.35 -2.32 12.07
C ARG A 15 21.59 -2.23 12.96
N VAL A 16 21.48 -1.64 14.15
CA VAL A 16 22.62 -1.50 15.09
C VAL A 16 23.14 -2.85 15.57
N ILE A 17 22.25 -3.82 15.75
CA ILE A 17 22.60 -5.19 16.17
C ILE A 17 23.29 -5.91 15.02
N VAL A 18 22.74 -5.82 13.81
CA VAL A 18 23.28 -6.45 12.60
C VAL A 18 24.65 -5.91 12.25
N ASP A 19 24.86 -4.59 12.34
CA ASP A 19 26.17 -3.97 12.07
C ASP A 19 27.23 -4.44 13.09
N ARG A 20 26.84 -4.66 14.36
CA ARG A 20 27.72 -5.24 15.38
C ARG A 20 28.07 -6.70 15.12
N GLU A 21 27.11 -7.53 14.71
CA GLU A 21 27.35 -8.94 14.39
C GLU A 21 28.15 -9.12 13.10
N ARG A 22 27.96 -8.21 12.14
CA ARG A 22 28.76 -8.14 10.91
C ARG A 22 30.21 -7.78 11.21
N ALA A 23 30.47 -6.85 12.12
CA ALA A 23 31.82 -6.49 12.55
C ALA A 23 32.57 -7.67 13.18
N LYS A 24 31.84 -8.68 13.70
CA LYS A 24 32.39 -9.93 14.24
C LYS A 24 32.50 -11.07 13.20
N GLY A 25 32.08 -10.83 11.96
CA GLY A 25 32.16 -11.82 10.87
C GLY A 25 31.15 -12.97 10.98
N SER A 26 30.11 -12.86 11.81
CA SER A 26 29.21 -13.98 12.10
C SER A 26 28.27 -14.34 10.94
N TYR A 27 27.76 -13.37 10.17
CA TYR A 27 26.86 -13.63 9.03
C TYR A 27 26.97 -12.56 7.91
N LEU A 28 26.65 -12.95 6.67
CA LEU A 28 26.48 -12.03 5.54
C LEU A 28 25.09 -11.36 5.57
N LEU A 29 24.99 -10.16 4.96
CA LEU A 29 23.76 -9.37 4.90
C LEU A 29 22.63 -10.06 4.11
N GLY A 30 22.98 -10.83 3.07
CA GLY A 30 22.01 -11.50 2.18
C GLY A 30 21.14 -12.54 2.88
N PRO A 31 21.72 -13.57 3.52
CA PRO A 31 20.95 -14.59 4.25
C PRO A 31 20.08 -14.01 5.37
N TYR A 32 20.56 -12.98 6.07
CA TYR A 32 19.79 -12.28 7.09
C TYR A 32 18.57 -11.55 6.51
N LEU A 33 18.75 -10.83 5.39
CA LEU A 33 17.64 -10.13 4.75
C LEU A 33 16.61 -11.11 4.20
N LEU A 34 17.06 -12.24 3.63
CA LEU A 34 16.18 -13.27 3.08
C LEU A 34 15.36 -13.97 4.17
N SER A 35 15.98 -14.37 5.28
CA SER A 35 15.28 -15.02 6.40
C SER A 35 14.27 -14.07 7.04
N LYS A 36 14.63 -12.80 7.18
CA LYS A 36 13.73 -11.76 7.68
C LYS A 36 12.54 -11.51 6.75
N LEU A 37 12.78 -11.38 5.44
CA LEU A 37 11.70 -11.23 4.46
C LEU A 37 10.75 -12.43 4.50
N LEU A 38 11.29 -13.66 4.54
CA LEU A 38 10.48 -14.88 4.62
C LEU A 38 9.65 -14.95 5.91
N ALA A 39 10.19 -14.51 7.05
CA ALA A 39 9.46 -14.46 8.31
C ALA A 39 8.39 -13.36 8.32
N GLU A 40 8.65 -12.23 7.64
CA GLU A 40 7.74 -11.09 7.63
C GLU A 40 6.59 -11.24 6.62
N ILE A 41 6.78 -12.01 5.54
CA ILE A 41 5.74 -12.27 4.52
C ILE A 41 4.43 -12.82 5.11
N PRO A 42 4.41 -13.92 5.88
CA PRO A 42 3.16 -14.48 6.38
C PRO A 42 2.47 -13.57 7.39
N VAL A 43 3.23 -12.89 8.24
CA VAL A 43 2.70 -11.92 9.23
C VAL A 43 2.13 -10.68 8.52
N GLY A 44 2.83 -10.22 7.46
CA GLY A 44 2.42 -9.08 6.65
C GLY A 44 1.17 -9.36 5.80
N ALA A 45 0.96 -10.60 5.36
CA ALA A 45 -0.22 -11.01 4.62
C ALA A 45 -1.43 -11.33 5.53
N ALA A 46 -1.20 -11.85 6.74
CA ALA A 46 -2.28 -12.24 7.65
C ALA A 46 -3.22 -11.08 8.01
N PHE A 47 -2.67 -9.89 8.27
CA PHE A 47 -3.44 -8.72 8.65
C PHE A 47 -4.39 -8.20 7.55
N PRO A 48 -3.93 -7.95 6.31
CA PRO A 48 -4.80 -7.55 5.21
C PRO A 48 -5.78 -8.65 4.80
N LEU A 49 -5.43 -9.93 4.90
CA LEU A 49 -6.36 -11.04 4.64
C LEU A 49 -7.50 -11.09 5.65
N LEU A 50 -7.19 -10.92 6.95
CA LEU A 50 -8.20 -10.87 7.99
C LEU A 50 -9.12 -9.66 7.81
N PHE A 51 -8.53 -8.49 7.49
CA PHE A 51 -9.28 -7.28 7.18
C PHE A 51 -10.20 -7.46 5.97
N GLY A 52 -9.71 -8.07 4.89
CA GLY A 52 -10.53 -8.36 3.71
C GLY A 52 -11.66 -9.34 3.99
N THR A 53 -11.42 -10.34 4.84
CA THR A 53 -12.44 -11.33 5.23
C THR A 53 -13.60 -10.70 6.01
N VAL A 54 -13.34 -9.64 6.79
CA VAL A 54 -14.38 -8.90 7.53
C VAL A 54 -15.07 -7.87 6.63
N LEU A 55 -14.32 -7.15 5.79
CA LEU A 55 -14.87 -6.11 4.93
C LEU A 55 -15.78 -6.66 3.83
N TYR A 56 -15.37 -7.73 3.16
CA TYR A 56 -16.10 -8.27 2.02
C TYR A 56 -17.57 -8.64 2.31
N PRO A 57 -17.91 -9.31 3.44
CA PRO A 57 -19.31 -9.54 3.79
C PRO A 57 -20.05 -8.26 4.25
N MET A 58 -19.34 -7.23 4.70
CA MET A 58 -19.95 -5.95 5.10
C MET A 58 -20.35 -5.10 3.90
N THR A 59 -19.56 -5.10 2.82
CA THR A 59 -19.82 -4.22 1.67
C THR A 59 -20.94 -4.73 0.76
N ARG A 60 -21.31 -6.02 0.83
CA ARG A 60 -22.44 -6.64 0.11
C ARG A 60 -22.46 -6.40 -1.41
N VAL A 61 -21.33 -6.03 -2.02
CA VAL A 61 -21.26 -5.57 -3.40
C VAL A 61 -21.48 -6.71 -4.39
N HIS A 62 -20.70 -7.80 -4.30
CA HIS A 62 -20.89 -9.00 -5.12
C HIS A 62 -20.32 -10.28 -4.45
N PRO A 63 -21.10 -11.34 -4.23
CA PRO A 63 -20.65 -12.54 -3.52
C PRO A 63 -19.88 -13.54 -4.43
N THR A 64 -18.91 -13.09 -5.23
CA THR A 64 -18.10 -13.97 -6.09
C THR A 64 -16.71 -14.23 -5.50
N LEU A 65 -16.39 -15.50 -5.23
CA LEU A 65 -15.10 -15.91 -4.63
C LEU A 65 -13.86 -15.48 -5.44
N SER A 66 -13.99 -15.39 -6.77
CA SER A 66 -12.90 -14.92 -7.65
C SER A 66 -12.52 -13.45 -7.40
N ARG A 67 -13.51 -12.58 -7.13
CA ARG A 67 -13.28 -11.14 -6.86
C ARG A 67 -12.71 -10.92 -5.46
N PHE A 68 -13.14 -11.73 -4.49
CA PHE A 68 -12.52 -11.76 -3.16
C PHE A 68 -11.03 -12.10 -3.21
N GLY A 69 -10.64 -13.11 -4.02
CA GLY A 69 -9.23 -13.46 -4.20
C GLY A 69 -8.40 -12.32 -4.80
N LYS A 70 -8.95 -11.61 -5.79
CA LYS A 70 -8.31 -10.42 -6.40
C LYS A 70 -8.19 -9.27 -5.40
N PHE A 71 -9.25 -8.97 -4.65
CA PHE A 71 -9.25 -7.96 -3.59
C PHE A 71 -8.14 -8.24 -2.56
N CYS A 72 -8.12 -9.46 -2.01
CA CYS A 72 -7.11 -9.89 -1.05
C CYS A 72 -5.68 -9.81 -1.61
N GLY A 73 -5.50 -10.17 -2.88
CA GLY A 73 -4.22 -10.04 -3.58
C GLY A 73 -3.74 -8.58 -3.66
N ILE A 74 -4.62 -7.67 -4.11
CA ILE A 74 -4.29 -6.24 -4.26
C ILE A 74 -3.90 -5.63 -2.92
N VAL A 75 -4.69 -5.85 -1.86
CA VAL A 75 -4.41 -5.30 -0.52
C VAL A 75 -3.13 -5.87 0.10
N THR A 76 -2.83 -7.15 -0.19
CA THR A 76 -1.58 -7.78 0.25
C THR A 76 -0.38 -7.15 -0.46
N THR A 77 -0.42 -7.02 -1.79
CA THR A 77 0.66 -6.39 -2.57
C THR A 77 0.87 -4.92 -2.18
N GLU A 78 -0.22 -4.18 -1.93
CA GLU A 78 -0.15 -2.81 -1.41
C GLU A 78 0.59 -2.76 -0.06
N SER A 79 0.27 -3.68 0.86
CA SER A 79 0.90 -3.76 2.17
C SER A 79 2.41 -4.06 2.07
N PHE A 80 2.82 -4.97 1.18
CA PHE A 80 4.24 -5.25 0.91
C PHE A 80 4.97 -4.04 0.35
N ALA A 81 4.34 -3.35 -0.61
CA ALA A 81 4.92 -2.18 -1.23
C ALA A 81 5.06 -1.01 -0.24
N ALA A 82 4.07 -0.81 0.65
CA ALA A 82 4.16 0.14 1.76
C ALA A 82 5.30 -0.19 2.74
N SER A 83 5.50 -1.47 3.06
CA SER A 83 6.64 -1.92 3.88
C SER A 83 7.98 -1.65 3.20
N ALA A 84 8.12 -1.93 1.91
CA ALA A 84 9.33 -1.66 1.15
C ALA A 84 9.68 -0.16 1.10
N MET A 85 8.68 0.70 0.93
CA MET A 85 8.86 2.15 1.03
C MET A 85 9.28 2.57 2.44
N GLY A 86 8.63 2.03 3.48
CA GLY A 86 8.99 2.29 4.89
C GLY A 86 10.43 1.90 5.21
N LEU A 87 10.89 0.75 4.71
CA LEU A 87 12.28 0.31 4.83
C LEU A 87 13.25 1.24 4.09
N THR A 88 12.89 1.72 2.90
CA THR A 88 13.73 2.64 2.11
C THR A 88 13.90 3.99 2.82
N VAL A 89 12.80 4.56 3.31
CA VAL A 89 12.82 5.80 4.10
C VAL A 89 13.58 5.58 5.43
N GLY A 90 13.32 4.46 6.10
CA GLY A 90 14.02 4.09 7.34
C GLY A 90 15.52 3.82 7.15
N ALA A 91 15.96 3.44 5.95
CA ALA A 91 17.38 3.28 5.62
C ALA A 91 18.07 4.62 5.34
N MET A 92 17.35 5.60 4.75
CA MET A 92 17.86 6.94 4.47
C MET A 92 18.01 7.79 5.74
N VAL A 93 17.18 7.56 6.76
CA VAL A 93 17.19 8.36 7.98
C VAL A 93 18.13 7.74 9.04
N PRO A 94 19.05 8.53 9.63
CA PRO A 94 20.02 8.02 10.60
C PRO A 94 19.46 7.78 12.01
N THR A 95 18.33 8.42 12.37
CA THR A 95 17.74 8.33 13.71
C THR A 95 16.28 7.86 13.68
N THR A 96 15.91 7.00 14.62
CA THR A 96 14.55 6.44 14.74
C THR A 96 13.49 7.53 14.96
N GLU A 97 13.83 8.55 15.75
CA GLU A 97 12.93 9.67 16.05
C GLU A 97 12.62 10.51 14.81
N ALA A 98 13.63 10.81 13.99
CA ALA A 98 13.42 11.50 12.72
C ALA A 98 12.61 10.63 11.75
N ALA A 99 12.84 9.31 11.73
CA ALA A 99 12.11 8.42 10.84
C ALA A 99 10.61 8.33 11.24
N LEU A 100 10.32 8.33 12.54
CA LEU A 100 8.95 8.38 13.07
C LEU A 100 8.23 9.71 12.78
N ALA A 101 8.96 10.83 12.71
CA ALA A 101 8.39 12.13 12.34
C ALA A 101 8.18 12.28 10.82
N VAL A 102 9.13 11.78 10.03
CA VAL A 102 9.14 11.91 8.57
C VAL A 102 8.26 10.86 7.89
N GLY A 103 8.11 9.67 8.47
CA GLY A 103 7.33 8.55 7.91
C GLY A 103 5.86 8.90 7.61
N PRO A 104 5.09 9.41 8.59
CA PRO A 104 3.70 9.83 8.37
C PRO A 104 3.60 10.95 7.32
N SER A 105 4.53 11.91 7.34
CA SER A 105 4.56 13.03 6.40
C SER A 105 4.72 12.54 4.95
N PHE A 106 5.64 11.60 4.70
CA PHE A 106 5.78 10.97 3.38
C PHE A 106 4.53 10.19 2.98
N MET A 107 3.91 9.47 3.91
CA MET A 107 2.67 8.74 3.63
C MET A 107 1.52 9.66 3.27
N THR A 108 1.37 10.80 3.95
CA THR A 108 0.36 11.80 3.60
C THR A 108 0.58 12.33 2.18
N LEU A 109 1.83 12.59 1.79
CA LEU A 109 2.13 12.99 0.40
C LEU A 109 1.69 11.90 -0.60
N PHE A 110 2.03 10.63 -0.34
CA PHE A 110 1.62 9.53 -1.23
C PHE A 110 0.10 9.35 -1.33
N ILE A 111 -0.65 9.59 -0.25
CA ILE A 111 -2.12 9.52 -0.25
C ILE A 111 -2.72 10.68 -1.07
N VAL A 112 -2.20 11.89 -0.90
CA VAL A 112 -2.69 13.09 -1.63
C VAL A 112 -2.48 12.92 -3.14
N PHE A 113 -1.33 12.38 -3.55
CA PHE A 113 -1.04 12.08 -4.96
C PHE A 113 -1.54 10.70 -5.42
N GLY A 114 -2.27 9.97 -4.57
CA GLY A 114 -2.75 8.60 -4.81
C GLY A 114 -3.90 8.48 -5.81
N GLY A 115 -4.30 9.56 -6.47
CA GLY A 115 -5.34 9.59 -7.51
C GLY A 115 -6.74 9.93 -7.02
N TYR A 116 -7.06 9.73 -5.73
CA TYR A 116 -8.38 10.08 -5.18
C TYR A 116 -8.56 11.59 -4.97
N TYR A 117 -7.56 12.28 -4.40
CA TYR A 117 -7.68 13.70 -4.03
C TYR A 117 -7.27 14.68 -5.13
N ILE A 118 -6.35 14.27 -6.02
CA ILE A 118 -5.84 15.11 -7.11
C ILE A 118 -6.01 14.34 -8.41
N ASN A 119 -6.83 14.91 -9.31
CA ASN A 119 -7.01 14.39 -10.66
C ASN A 119 -5.70 14.50 -11.45
N ALA A 120 -5.33 13.44 -12.17
CA ALA A 120 -4.05 13.35 -12.88
C ALA A 120 -3.85 14.49 -13.92
N GLU A 121 -4.96 15.04 -14.42
CA GLU A 121 -4.98 16.13 -15.38
C GLU A 121 -4.65 17.50 -14.76
N ASN A 122 -4.90 17.70 -13.47
CA ASN A 122 -4.70 18.99 -12.80
C ASN A 122 -3.34 19.09 -12.08
N THR A 123 -2.43 18.12 -12.29
CA THR A 123 -1.12 18.08 -11.64
C THR A 123 -0.09 18.89 -12.43
N PRO A 124 0.60 19.89 -11.83
CA PRO A 124 1.65 20.66 -12.48
C PRO A 124 2.78 19.76 -13.03
N ILE A 125 3.38 20.13 -14.16
CA ILE A 125 4.42 19.35 -14.85
C ILE A 125 5.61 18.98 -13.93
N ILE A 126 5.99 19.88 -13.02
CA ILE A 126 7.05 19.65 -12.02
C ILE A 126 6.70 18.51 -11.05
N PHE A 127 5.42 18.31 -10.72
CA PHE A 127 4.99 17.26 -9.79
C PHE A 127 4.55 15.98 -10.49
N ARG A 128 4.54 15.93 -11.83
CA ARG A 128 4.06 14.77 -12.61
C ARG A 128 4.85 13.48 -12.37
N TRP A 129 6.06 13.58 -11.82
CA TRP A 129 6.85 12.41 -11.40
C TRP A 129 6.35 11.80 -10.08
N ILE A 130 5.75 12.59 -9.17
CA ILE A 130 5.27 12.09 -7.87
C ILE A 130 4.12 11.09 -8.05
N PRO A 131 3.07 11.34 -8.85
CA PRO A 131 2.06 10.33 -9.16
C PRO A 131 2.64 9.10 -9.85
N ARG A 132 3.70 9.27 -10.66
CA ARG A 132 4.44 8.17 -11.30
C ARG A 132 5.35 7.40 -10.35
N VAL A 133 5.65 7.92 -9.15
CA VAL A 133 6.31 7.17 -8.05
C VAL A 133 5.25 6.61 -7.10
N SER A 134 4.11 7.29 -6.96
CA SER A 134 2.93 6.88 -6.20
C SER A 134 2.14 5.73 -6.87
N LEU A 135 2.79 4.97 -7.77
CA LEU A 135 2.19 3.85 -8.50
C LEU A 135 1.52 2.85 -7.54
N ILE A 136 2.09 2.67 -6.35
CA ILE A 136 1.60 1.71 -5.38
C ILE A 136 0.16 2.04 -4.96
N ILE A 137 -0.10 3.27 -4.50
CA ILE A 137 -1.42 3.65 -3.99
C ILE A 137 -2.39 3.85 -5.16
N ARG A 138 -1.96 4.51 -6.24
CA ARG A 138 -2.81 4.79 -7.41
C ARG A 138 -3.30 3.49 -8.07
N TRP A 139 -2.40 2.54 -8.32
CA TRP A 139 -2.77 1.30 -9.01
C TRP A 139 -3.49 0.33 -8.09
N ALA A 140 -3.18 0.30 -6.78
CA ALA A 140 -3.97 -0.45 -5.83
C ALA A 140 -5.41 0.07 -5.77
N PHE A 141 -5.58 1.39 -5.68
CA PHE A 141 -6.89 2.02 -5.67
C PHE A 141 -7.67 1.79 -6.99
N GLN A 142 -7.05 2.05 -8.14
CA GLN A 142 -7.66 1.82 -9.45
C GLN A 142 -8.00 0.34 -9.66
N GLY A 143 -7.14 -0.57 -9.22
CA GLY A 143 -7.38 -2.02 -9.28
C GLY A 143 -8.56 -2.46 -8.39
N LEU A 144 -8.69 -1.87 -7.19
CA LEU A 144 -9.85 -2.09 -6.32
C LEU A 144 -11.13 -1.54 -6.96
N CYS A 145 -11.08 -0.34 -7.52
CA CYS A 145 -12.21 0.25 -8.22
C CYS A 145 -12.67 -0.62 -9.39
N ILE A 146 -11.76 -1.08 -10.25
CA ILE A 146 -12.11 -1.98 -11.37
C ILE A 146 -12.67 -3.31 -10.85
N ASN A 147 -12.08 -3.86 -9.78
CA ASN A 147 -12.53 -5.14 -9.22
C ASN A 147 -13.94 -5.07 -8.62
N GLU A 148 -14.31 -3.96 -7.97
CA GLU A 148 -15.59 -3.79 -7.29
C GLU A 148 -16.67 -3.17 -8.20
N PHE A 149 -16.34 -2.16 -9.00
CA PHE A 149 -17.31 -1.43 -9.83
C PHE A 149 -17.60 -2.09 -11.18
N SER A 150 -16.70 -2.93 -11.71
CA SER A 150 -16.94 -3.56 -13.01
C SER A 150 -18.08 -4.58 -12.92
N GLY A 151 -19.22 -4.24 -13.53
CA GLY A 151 -20.45 -5.02 -13.52
C GLY A 151 -21.55 -4.55 -12.56
N LEU A 152 -21.35 -3.44 -11.83
CA LEU A 152 -22.42 -2.80 -11.05
C LEU A 152 -23.28 -1.92 -11.95
N GLN A 153 -24.60 -2.08 -11.83
CA GLN A 153 -25.60 -1.14 -12.35
C GLN A 153 -26.24 -0.43 -11.16
N PHE A 154 -26.23 0.90 -11.18
CA PHE A 154 -26.83 1.72 -10.14
C PHE A 154 -28.30 1.99 -10.45
N ASP A 155 -29.17 1.92 -9.45
CA ASP A 155 -30.61 2.21 -9.61
C ASP A 155 -30.83 3.73 -9.70
N HIS A 156 -31.59 4.16 -10.71
CA HIS A 156 -31.68 5.56 -11.13
C HIS A 156 -32.87 6.29 -10.48
N GLN A 157 -32.67 7.54 -10.04
CA GLN A 157 -33.78 8.49 -9.79
C GLN A 157 -33.80 9.71 -10.73
N ASN A 158 -32.68 10.08 -11.39
CA ASN A 158 -32.61 11.22 -12.31
C ASN A 158 -31.81 10.91 -13.59
N SER A 159 -32.13 11.60 -14.69
CA SER A 159 -31.61 11.33 -16.05
C SER A 159 -30.13 11.73 -16.29
N PHE A 160 -29.47 12.38 -15.32
CA PHE A 160 -28.06 12.81 -15.39
C PHE A 160 -27.10 11.92 -14.60
N ASP A 161 -27.60 10.85 -13.98
CA ASP A 161 -26.77 9.94 -13.17
C ASP A 161 -25.94 8.98 -14.03
N ILE A 162 -24.84 8.51 -13.46
CA ILE A 162 -23.86 7.62 -14.10
C ILE A 162 -24.45 6.20 -14.19
N GLN A 163 -24.61 5.67 -15.41
CA GLN A 163 -25.38 4.43 -15.66
C GLN A 163 -24.64 3.13 -15.30
N THR A 164 -23.31 3.14 -15.25
CA THR A 164 -22.51 1.91 -15.15
C THR A 164 -21.27 2.13 -14.31
N GLY A 165 -20.91 1.15 -13.47
CA GLY A 165 -19.67 1.20 -12.67
C GLY A 165 -18.39 1.37 -13.51
N ASP A 166 -18.41 1.00 -14.80
CA ASP A 166 -17.29 1.23 -15.72
C ASP A 166 -17.08 2.72 -16.05
N GLN A 167 -18.15 3.53 -16.09
CA GLN A 167 -18.03 4.99 -16.26
C GLN A 167 -17.52 5.67 -14.98
N ALA A 168 -17.79 5.09 -13.81
CA ALA A 168 -17.22 5.55 -12.56
C ALA A 168 -15.71 5.20 -12.45
N SER A 169 -15.29 4.03 -12.95
CA SER A 169 -13.87 3.65 -12.95
C SER A 169 -13.00 4.46 -13.92
N ASP A 170 -13.56 4.93 -15.04
CA ASP A 170 -12.84 5.77 -16.00
C ASP A 170 -12.70 7.23 -15.53
N ALA A 171 -13.45 7.65 -14.50
CA ALA A 171 -13.38 8.98 -13.91
C ALA A 171 -12.27 9.16 -12.85
N PHE A 172 -11.54 8.09 -12.47
CA PHE A 172 -10.47 8.07 -11.46
C PHE A 172 -9.08 7.71 -12.07
#